data_AF-A0AAD9J0E9-F1
#
_entry.id   AF-A0AAD9J0E9-F1
#
_cell.length_a   1.000
_cell.length_b   1.000
_cell.length_c   1.000
_cell.angle_alpha   90.00
_cell.angle_beta   90.00
_cell.angle_gamma   90.00
#
_symmetry.space_group_name_H-M   'P 1'
#
loop_
_entity.id
_entity.type
_entity.pdbx_description
1 polymer ?
#
loop_
_entity_poly.entity_id
_entity_poly.type
_entity_poly.pdbx_seq_one_letter_code
_entity_poly.pdbx_strand_id
1 'polypeptide(L)'
;MLKDKSFVVGGKCPTNIILALGINDRSSDPQKTSIRNLKTMLTWIKNRYDSSNIFLTEINYSKLLPKAEQTNIDSINRSMGHCEWATVIPKLGTQKFKIDSNSVMGILWKEDTANSMVHHWLDFLN
;
A
#
# COMPACT_ATOMS: atom_id res chain seq x y z
N MET A 1 -21.32 19.41 -19.45
CA MET A 1 -19.91 19.32 -19.92
C MET A 1 -19.04 20.09 -18.93
N LEU A 2 -18.60 19.42 -17.85
CA LEU A 2 -17.73 20.03 -16.85
C LEU A 2 -16.31 20.04 -17.42
N LYS A 3 -15.76 21.23 -17.64
CA LYS A 3 -14.39 21.42 -18.11
C LYS A 3 -13.44 20.85 -17.07
N ASP A 4 -12.57 19.94 -17.51
CA ASP A 4 -11.36 19.54 -16.81
C ASP A 4 -10.59 20.79 -16.41
N LYS A 5 -10.57 21.08 -15.11
CA LYS A 5 -9.52 21.92 -14.54
C LYS A 5 -8.31 21.02 -14.40
N SER A 6 -7.48 20.97 -15.44
CA SER A 6 -6.11 20.50 -15.32
C SER A 6 -5.42 21.38 -14.30
N PHE A 7 -5.37 20.91 -13.06
CA PHE A 7 -4.44 21.43 -12.06
C PHE A 7 -3.05 20.98 -12.50
N VAL A 8 -2.46 21.71 -13.46
CA VAL A 8 -1.03 21.68 -13.68
C VAL A 8 -0.43 22.45 -12.52
N VAL A 9 -0.24 21.74 -11.39
CA VAL A 9 0.68 22.21 -10.36
C VAL A 9 2.04 22.18 -11.02
N GLY A 10 2.65 23.35 -11.25
CA GLY A 10 3.99 23.51 -11.84
C GLY A 10 5.13 22.98 -10.95
N GLY A 11 4.91 21.84 -10.28
CA GLY A 11 5.94 21.04 -9.62
C GLY A 11 6.36 19.90 -10.54
N LYS A 12 7.62 19.47 -10.42
CA LYS A 12 8.08 18.26 -11.11
C LYS A 12 7.18 17.09 -10.72
N CYS A 13 6.65 16.35 -11.71
CA CYS A 13 6.01 15.07 -11.44
C CYS A 13 7.03 14.13 -10.79
N PRO A 14 6.66 13.40 -9.72
CA PRO A 14 7.56 12.43 -9.11
C PRO A 14 7.89 11.32 -10.13
N THR A 15 9.14 10.91 -10.22
CA THR A 15 9.52 9.79 -11.10
C THR A 15 9.00 8.46 -10.57
N ASN A 16 9.05 8.27 -9.25
CA ASN A 16 8.61 7.06 -8.57
C ASN A 16 7.60 7.41 -7.47
N ILE A 17 6.53 6.63 -7.33
CA ILE A 17 5.54 6.76 -6.26
C ILE A 17 5.39 5.40 -5.57
N ILE A 18 5.69 5.35 -4.27
CA ILE A 18 5.44 4.17 -3.43
C ILE A 18 4.14 4.38 -2.66
N LEU A 19 3.26 3.39 -2.72
CA LEU A 19 1.96 3.40 -2.06
C LEU A 19 1.91 2.33 -0.96
N ALA A 20 2.00 2.78 0.29
CA ALA A 20 1.88 1.96 1.50
C ALA A 20 0.59 2.29 2.25
N LEU A 21 -0.46 1.48 2.04
CA LEU A 21 -1.83 1.78 2.48
C LEU A 21 -2.66 0.50 2.67
N GLY A 22 -3.83 0.63 3.29
CA GLY A 22 -4.83 -0.44 3.42
C GLY A 22 -4.86 -1.18 4.75
N ILE A 23 -3.85 -1.04 5.63
CA ILE A 23 -3.88 -1.66 6.98
C ILE A 23 -5.03 -1.14 7.86
N ASN A 24 -5.45 0.10 7.63
CA ASN A 24 -6.59 0.70 8.34
C ASN A 24 -7.94 0.15 7.84
N ASP A 25 -7.99 -0.42 6.64
CA ASP A 25 -9.18 -1.06 6.06
C ASP A 25 -9.27 -2.56 6.39
N ARG A 26 -8.39 -3.08 7.25
CA ARG A 26 -8.32 -4.52 7.61
C ARG A 26 -9.64 -5.12 8.08
N SER A 27 -10.48 -4.33 8.75
CA SER A 27 -11.78 -4.78 9.28
C SER A 27 -12.93 -4.61 8.27
N SER A 28 -12.65 -4.02 7.10
CA SER A 28 -13.64 -3.79 6.04
C SER A 28 -13.81 -5.01 5.14
N ASP A 29 -15.01 -5.18 4.57
CA ASP A 29 -15.28 -6.19 3.53
C ASP A 29 -14.36 -5.93 2.30
N PRO A 30 -13.47 -6.87 1.95
CA PRO A 30 -12.54 -6.68 0.85
C PRO A 30 -13.21 -6.42 -0.49
N GLN A 31 -14.27 -7.17 -0.81
CA GLN A 31 -14.89 -7.15 -2.13
C GLN A 31 -15.80 -5.94 -2.31
N LYS A 32 -16.46 -5.50 -1.23
CA LYS A 32 -17.40 -4.37 -1.30
C LYS A 32 -16.73 -3.02 -1.13
N THR A 33 -15.66 -2.96 -0.31
CA THR A 33 -15.12 -1.68 0.17
C THR A 33 -13.65 -1.52 -0.18
N SER A 34 -12.75 -2.26 0.45
CA SER A 34 -11.33 -1.90 0.43
C SER A 34 -10.67 -2.11 -0.93
N ILE A 35 -10.96 -3.21 -1.64
CA ILE A 35 -10.45 -3.43 -3.01
C ILE A 35 -11.06 -2.44 -3.99
N ARG A 36 -12.35 -2.10 -3.85
CA ARG A 36 -13.01 -1.10 -4.69
C ARG A 36 -12.35 0.27 -4.52
N ASN A 37 -12.15 0.70 -3.28
CA ASN A 37 -11.53 1.98 -2.95
C ASN A 37 -10.06 2.03 -3.44
N LEU A 38 -9.32 0.93 -3.25
CA LEU A 38 -7.97 0.77 -3.78
C LEU A 38 -7.96 0.98 -5.29
N LYS A 39 -8.80 0.24 -6.04
CA LYS A 39 -8.89 0.36 -7.49
C LYS A 39 -9.21 1.80 -7.93
N THR A 40 -10.20 2.43 -7.30
CA THR A 40 -10.56 3.81 -7.59
C THR A 40 -9.36 4.74 -7.40
N MET A 41 -8.71 4.71 -6.24
CA MET A 41 -7.54 5.53 -5.94
C MET A 41 -6.40 5.28 -6.94
N LEU A 42 -6.13 4.02 -7.27
CA LEU A 42 -5.10 3.64 -8.25
C LEU A 42 -5.40 4.20 -9.64
N THR A 43 -6.66 4.16 -10.10
CA THR A 43 -7.06 4.82 -11.35
C THR A 43 -6.79 6.32 -11.32
N TRP A 44 -7.12 7.01 -10.23
CA TRP A 44 -6.84 8.45 -10.08
C TRP A 44 -5.34 8.74 -10.14
N ILE A 45 -4.52 7.93 -9.46
CA ILE A 45 -3.06 8.09 -9.45
C ILE A 45 -2.50 7.87 -10.84
N LYS A 46 -2.89 6.80 -11.54
CA LYS A 46 -2.39 6.52 -12.90
C LYS A 46 -2.76 7.60 -13.91
N ASN A 47 -3.96 8.17 -13.79
CA ASN A 47 -4.41 9.26 -14.67
C ASN A 47 -3.69 10.58 -14.37
N ARG A 48 -3.33 10.83 -13.11
CA ARG A 48 -2.65 12.06 -12.69
C ARG A 48 -1.14 12.02 -12.90
N TYR A 49 -0.55 10.84 -12.74
CA TYR A 49 0.89 10.60 -12.74
C TYR A 49 1.22 9.51 -13.77
N ASP A 50 0.84 9.77 -15.02
CA ASP A 50 0.89 8.78 -16.10
C ASP A 50 2.29 8.31 -16.46
N SER A 51 3.29 9.15 -16.20
CA SER A 51 4.72 9.00 -16.47
C SER A 51 5.54 8.54 -15.26
N SER A 52 4.90 8.38 -14.09
CA SER A 52 5.56 7.89 -12.88
C SER A 52 5.54 6.36 -12.84
N ASN A 53 6.62 5.76 -12.33
CA ASN A 53 6.62 4.37 -11.92
C ASN A 53 5.86 4.25 -10.59
N ILE A 54 4.85 3.39 -10.56
CA ILE A 54 4.00 3.20 -9.38
C ILE A 54 4.32 1.88 -8.72
N PHE A 55 4.57 1.91 -7.42
CA PHE A 55 4.89 0.76 -6.60
C PHE A 55 3.83 0.54 -5.53
N LEU A 56 3.24 -0.65 -5.45
CA LEU A 56 2.31 -1.05 -4.41
C LEU A 56 3.03 -1.91 -3.38
N THR A 57 3.04 -1.52 -2.12
CA THR A 57 3.67 -2.35 -1.08
C THR A 57 2.62 -3.30 -0.52
N GLU A 58 2.88 -4.60 -0.55
CA GLU A 58 2.06 -5.55 0.19
C GLU A 58 2.06 -5.19 1.68
N ILE A 59 0.90 -5.34 2.30
CA ILE A 59 0.68 -5.03 3.70
C ILE A 59 1.25 -6.16 4.56
N ASN A 60 2.35 -5.87 5.26
CA ASN A 60 2.79 -6.67 6.40
C ASN A 60 1.81 -6.50 7.58
N TYR A 61 1.52 -7.59 8.30
CA TYR A 61 0.59 -7.56 9.44
C TYR A 61 0.97 -8.52 10.56
N SER A 62 0.52 -8.22 11.77
CA SER A 62 0.73 -9.06 12.95
C SER A 62 -0.09 -10.34 12.91
N LYS A 63 0.50 -11.46 13.33
CA LYS A 63 -0.25 -12.70 13.59
C LYS A 63 -1.24 -12.57 14.77
N LEU A 64 -1.12 -11.51 15.57
CA LEU A 64 -2.05 -11.20 16.66
C LEU A 64 -3.36 -10.57 16.18
N LEU A 65 -3.45 -10.12 14.93
CA LEU A 65 -4.72 -9.61 14.39
C LEU A 65 -5.78 -10.72 14.37
N PRO A 66 -7.07 -10.39 14.51
CA PRO A 66 -8.15 -11.35 14.30
C PRO A 66 -8.03 -12.06 12.95
N LYS A 67 -8.37 -13.35 12.89
CA LYS A 67 -8.18 -14.16 11.67
C LYS A 67 -8.95 -13.62 10.46
N ALA A 68 -10.11 -13.00 10.70
CA ALA A 68 -10.89 -12.31 9.68
C ALA A 68 -10.10 -11.13 9.08
N GLU A 69 -9.47 -10.30 9.91
CA GLU A 69 -8.65 -9.17 9.45
C GLU A 69 -7.42 -9.64 8.67
N GLN A 70 -6.75 -10.71 9.12
CA GLN A 70 -5.64 -11.32 8.36
C GLN A 70 -6.11 -11.76 6.96
N THR A 71 -7.24 -12.46 6.89
CA THR A 71 -7.84 -12.92 5.62
C THR A 71 -8.22 -11.76 4.71
N ASN A 72 -8.74 -10.68 5.29
CA ASN A 72 -9.06 -9.46 4.56
C ASN A 72 -7.81 -8.81 3.97
N ILE A 73 -6.76 -8.64 4.77
CA ILE A 73 -5.49 -8.08 4.32
C ILE A 73 -4.86 -8.96 3.23
N ASP A 74 -4.86 -10.28 3.37
CA ASP A 74 -4.38 -11.18 2.33
C ASP A 74 -5.19 -11.05 1.03
N SER A 75 -6.49 -10.77 1.12
CA SER A 75 -7.33 -10.50 -0.06
C SER A 75 -6.98 -9.17 -0.73
N ILE A 76 -6.70 -8.13 0.06
CA ILE A 76 -6.21 -6.84 -0.45
C ILE A 76 -4.86 -7.04 -1.16
N ASN A 77 -3.89 -7.70 -0.52
CA ASN A 77 -2.57 -7.97 -1.11
C ASN A 77 -2.67 -8.76 -2.42
N ARG A 78 -3.47 -9.85 -2.47
CA ARG A 78 -3.72 -10.58 -3.70
C ARG A 78 -4.27 -9.69 -4.81
N SER A 79 -5.17 -8.76 -4.47
CA SER A 79 -5.76 -7.85 -5.45
C SER A 79 -4.74 -6.88 -6.07
N MET A 80 -3.67 -6.53 -5.35
CA MET A 80 -2.58 -5.69 -5.88
C MET A 80 -1.83 -6.41 -6.99
N GLY A 81 -1.66 -7.73 -6.90
CA GLY A 81 -1.00 -8.56 -7.93
C GLY A 81 -1.74 -8.59 -9.28
N HIS A 82 -2.98 -8.10 -9.35
CA HIS A 82 -3.74 -7.96 -10.59
C HIS A 82 -3.61 -6.57 -11.23
N CYS A 83 -2.78 -5.67 -10.67
CA CYS A 83 -2.57 -4.33 -11.17
C CYS A 83 -1.38 -4.29 -12.14
N GLU A 84 -1.63 -4.52 -13.44
CA GLU A 84 -0.59 -4.72 -14.46
C GLU A 84 0.35 -3.51 -14.68
N TRP A 85 -0.10 -2.30 -14.37
CA TRP A 85 0.68 -1.08 -14.57
C TRP A 85 1.49 -0.65 -13.34
N ALA A 86 1.38 -1.38 -12.22
CA ALA A 86 2.11 -1.09 -11.00
C ALA A 86 3.01 -2.28 -10.61
N THR A 87 4.19 -1.98 -10.07
CA THR A 87 5.08 -2.99 -9.51
C THR A 87 4.68 -3.29 -8.07
N VAL A 88 4.42 -4.56 -7.75
CA VAL A 88 4.12 -4.96 -6.37
C VAL A 88 5.41 -5.28 -5.63
N ILE A 89 5.67 -4.54 -4.54
CA ILE A 89 6.74 -4.81 -3.60
C ILE A 89 6.21 -5.83 -2.57
N PRO A 90 6.82 -7.02 -2.46
CA PRO A 90 6.34 -8.07 -1.56
C PRO A 90 6.52 -7.69 -0.09
N LYS A 91 5.83 -8.40 0.80
CA LYS A 91 5.98 -8.24 2.25
C LYS A 91 7.44 -8.31 2.69
N LEU A 92 7.81 -7.48 3.66
CA LEU A 92 9.07 -7.61 4.38
C LEU A 92 9.15 -8.99 5.07
N GLY A 93 10.31 -9.63 5.00
CA GLY A 93 10.53 -10.93 5.62
C GLY A 93 10.21 -10.95 7.12
N THR A 94 9.64 -12.06 7.59
CA THR A 94 9.14 -12.22 8.98
C THR A 94 10.20 -11.99 10.06
N GLN A 95 11.48 -12.21 9.75
CA GLN A 95 12.59 -11.97 10.69
C GLN A 95 12.85 -10.47 10.94
N LYS A 96 12.57 -9.63 9.95
CA LYS A 96 12.74 -8.17 10.03
C LYS A 96 11.46 -7.45 10.43
N PHE A 97 10.29 -8.09 10.26
CA PHE A 97 9.01 -7.50 10.59
C PHE A 97 8.62 -7.73 12.05
N LYS A 98 8.66 -6.66 12.86
CA LYS A 98 8.29 -6.66 14.27
C LYS A 98 7.30 -5.54 14.59
N ILE A 99 6.31 -5.87 15.40
CA ILE A 99 5.29 -4.94 15.90
C ILE A 99 5.73 -4.37 17.24
N ASP A 100 5.39 -3.11 17.49
CA ASP A 100 5.59 -2.48 18.79
C ASP A 100 4.79 -3.26 19.86
N SER A 101 5.45 -3.62 20.95
CA SER A 101 4.81 -4.30 22.08
C SER A 101 3.70 -3.47 22.73
N ASN A 102 3.77 -2.14 22.60
CA ASN A 102 2.75 -1.23 23.11
C ASN A 102 1.59 -1.00 22.12
N SER A 103 1.67 -1.60 20.92
CA SER A 103 0.62 -1.49 19.92
C SER A 103 -0.61 -2.29 20.35
N VAL A 104 -1.58 -1.63 21.00
CA VAL A 104 -2.85 -2.24 21.45
C VAL A 104 -3.57 -2.98 20.31
N MET A 105 -3.59 -2.38 19.11
CA MET A 105 -4.23 -2.97 17.92
C MET A 105 -3.31 -3.88 17.10
N GLY A 106 -2.06 -4.07 17.53
CA GLY A 106 -1.08 -4.88 16.79
C GLY A 106 -0.71 -4.38 15.38
N ILE A 107 -0.87 -3.08 15.08
CA ILE A 107 -0.61 -2.49 13.76
C ILE A 107 0.56 -1.51 13.72
N LEU A 108 1.06 -1.04 14.87
CA LEU A 108 2.19 -0.11 14.91
C LEU A 108 3.52 -0.88 14.85
N TRP A 109 4.42 -0.41 14.00
CA TRP A 109 5.74 -1.03 13.82
C TRP A 109 6.71 -0.59 14.90
N LYS A 110 7.70 -1.44 15.20
CA LYS A 110 8.93 -0.96 15.88
C LYS A 110 9.72 -0.06 14.94
N GLU A 111 10.55 0.80 15.52
CA GLU A 111 11.46 1.68 14.76
C GLU A 111 12.36 0.87 13.80
N ASP A 112 12.99 -0.21 14.26
CA ASP A 112 13.81 -1.09 13.41
C ASP A 112 13.02 -1.68 12.23
N THR A 113 11.75 -1.99 12.43
CA THR A 113 10.86 -2.47 11.37
C THR A 113 10.58 -1.36 10.38
N ALA A 114 10.29 -0.13 10.83
CA ALA A 114 10.08 1.01 9.95
C ALA A 114 11.32 1.29 9.09
N ASN A 115 12.51 1.30 9.68
CA ASN A 115 13.77 1.43 8.95
C ASN A 115 13.96 0.30 7.93
N SER A 116 13.68 -0.95 8.34
CA SER A 116 13.75 -2.11 7.45
C SER A 116 12.74 -2.06 6.30
N MET A 117 11.53 -1.55 6.53
CA MET A 117 10.51 -1.37 5.51
C MET A 117 10.95 -0.32 4.48
N VAL A 118 11.47 0.82 4.93
CA VAL A 118 11.96 1.87 4.03
C VAL A 118 13.10 1.35 3.16
N HIS A 119 14.12 0.71 3.75
CA HIS A 119 15.20 0.11 2.96
C HIS A 119 14.68 -0.94 1.97
N HIS A 120 13.80 -1.83 2.43
CA HIS A 120 13.17 -2.84 1.59
C HIS A 120 12.38 -2.22 0.43
N TRP A 121 11.70 -1.10 0.62
CA TRP A 121 11.01 -0.41 -0.48
C TRP A 121 11.99 0.24 -1.45
N LEU A 122 13.04 0.87 -0.93
CA LEU A 122 14.05 1.56 -1.75
C LEU A 122 14.87 0.57 -2.60
N ASP A 123 15.07 -0.66 -2.15
CA ASP A 123 15.75 -1.71 -2.91
C ASP A 123 15.03 -2.02 -4.25
N PHE A 124 13.72 -1.75 -4.35
CA PHE A 124 12.91 -1.94 -5.57
C PHE A 124 12.87 -0.72 -6.48
N LEU A 125 13.44 0.41 -6.06
CA LEU A 125 13.50 1.62 -6.89
C LEU A 125 14.73 1.67 -7.80
N ASN A 126 15.67 0.74 -7.64
CA ASN A 126 16.96 0.69 -8.34
C ASN A 126 16.89 -0.12 -9.64
#